data_AF-A0A2V8QCG5-F1
#
_entry.id   AF-A0A2V8QCG5-F1
#
_cell.length_a   1.000
_cell.length_b   1.000
_cell.length_c   1.000
_cell.angle_alpha   90.00
_cell.angle_beta   90.00
_cell.angle_gamma   90.00
#
_symmetry.space_group_name_H-M   'P 1'
#
loop_
_entity.id
_entity.type
_entity.pdbx_description
1 polymer ?
#
loop_
_entity_poly.entity_id
_entity_poly.type
_entity_poly.pdbx_seq_one_letter_code
_entity_poly.pdbx_strand_id
1 'polypeptide(L)'
;EISLNDRRFPDAEAKAKQALDLAGAEDKGVAVEANDLMGLSQALSGRAAAGLALCQQASDTLASLTDPSLRAKSQLALAEVALMAGDAKRAVENAREAQTFFANSGMMESNWRAWLVAGLASQKILDHENAQLYLKNANDAFSSLAQKWGAETFKAYQARPDIQFYRRQLDQSSPSVR
;
A
#
# COMPACT_ATOMS: atom_id res chain seq x y z
N GLU A 1 -4.98 4.47 10.46
CA GLU A 1 -5.11 4.97 9.07
C GLU A 1 -5.06 6.49 8.92
N ILE A 2 -5.97 7.29 9.51
CA ILE A 2 -6.00 8.75 9.28
C ILE A 2 -4.63 9.43 9.50
N SER A 3 -3.98 9.17 10.65
CA SER A 3 -2.64 9.71 10.93
C SER A 3 -1.58 9.27 9.91
N LEU A 4 -1.69 8.05 9.35
CA LEU A 4 -0.77 7.55 8.32
C LEU A 4 -0.96 8.31 7.01
N ASN A 5 -2.23 8.51 6.60
CA ASN A 5 -2.60 9.22 5.37
C ASN A 5 -2.16 10.70 5.41
N ASP A 6 -2.25 11.31 6.59
CA ASP A 6 -1.73 12.67 6.86
C ASP A 6 -0.21 12.71 7.02
N ARG A 7 0.49 11.57 6.87
CA ARG A 7 1.93 11.39 7.05
C ARG A 7 2.44 11.78 8.44
N ARG A 8 1.58 11.69 9.46
CA ARG A 8 1.92 11.83 10.88
C ARG A 8 2.35 10.47 11.43
N PHE A 9 3.52 10.01 11.03
CA PHE A 9 4.00 8.64 11.31
C PHE A 9 4.12 8.32 12.82
N PRO A 10 4.65 9.21 13.68
CA PRO A 10 4.69 8.93 15.12
C PRO A 10 3.30 8.73 15.72
N ASP A 11 2.32 9.56 15.33
CA ASP A 11 0.93 9.44 15.79
C ASP A 11 0.29 8.14 15.29
N ALA A 12 0.57 7.75 14.04
CA ALA A 12 0.07 6.50 13.47
C ALA A 12 0.60 5.28 14.23
N GLU A 13 1.90 5.26 14.55
CA GLU A 13 2.52 4.20 15.36
C GLU A 13 1.93 4.15 16.78
N ALA A 14 1.79 5.30 17.44
CA ALA A 14 1.24 5.37 18.79
C ALA A 14 -0.21 4.84 18.84
N LYS A 15 -1.05 5.21 17.86
CA LYS A 15 -2.44 4.75 17.79
C LYS A 15 -2.56 3.28 17.42
N ALA A 16 -1.71 2.78 16.52
CA ALA A 16 -1.69 1.36 16.17
C ALA A 16 -1.28 0.50 17.38
N LYS A 17 -0.27 0.95 18.14
CA LYS A 17 0.11 0.33 19.41
C LYS A 17 -1.04 0.36 20.42
N GLN A 18 -1.70 1.50 20.59
CA GLN A 18 -2.86 1.60 21.48
C GLN A 18 -3.99 0.63 21.08
N ALA A 19 -4.25 0.47 19.79
CA ALA A 19 -5.26 -0.48 19.31
C ALA A 19 -4.89 -1.93 19.67
N LEU A 20 -3.62 -2.29 19.52
CA LEU A 20 -3.10 -3.61 19.93
C LEU A 20 -3.26 -3.84 21.44
N ASP A 21 -2.89 -2.83 22.25
CA ASP A 21 -3.00 -2.91 23.72
C ASP A 21 -4.46 -3.06 24.18
N LEU A 22 -5.41 -2.42 23.47
CA LEU A 22 -6.85 -2.49 23.79
C LEU A 22 -7.52 -3.78 23.33
N ALA A 23 -7.16 -4.29 22.15
CA ALA A 23 -7.77 -5.50 21.60
C ALA A 23 -7.27 -6.79 22.31
N GLY A 24 -6.07 -6.71 22.90
CA GLY A 24 -5.44 -7.85 23.58
C GLY A 24 -4.87 -8.88 22.60
N ALA A 25 -4.19 -9.89 23.13
CA ALA A 25 -3.43 -10.86 22.33
C ALA A 25 -4.29 -11.84 21.50
N GLU A 26 -5.60 -11.92 21.77
CA GLU A 26 -6.50 -12.87 21.10
C GLU A 26 -7.11 -12.31 19.81
N ASP A 27 -7.23 -10.99 19.68
CA ASP A 27 -7.73 -10.36 18.45
C ASP A 27 -6.62 -10.24 17.40
N LYS A 28 -6.43 -11.36 16.71
CA LYS A 28 -5.46 -11.48 15.63
C LYS A 28 -5.75 -10.54 14.45
N GLY A 29 -7.01 -10.16 14.23
CA GLY A 29 -7.38 -9.23 13.15
C GLY A 29 -6.82 -7.85 13.42
N VAL A 30 -7.07 -7.32 14.62
CA VAL A 30 -6.50 -6.04 15.07
C VAL A 30 -4.98 -6.12 15.11
N ALA A 31 -4.40 -7.24 15.53
CA ALA A 31 -2.94 -7.40 15.54
C ALA A 31 -2.31 -7.28 14.14
N VAL A 32 -2.95 -7.85 13.12
CA VAL A 32 -2.51 -7.71 11.72
C VAL A 32 -2.57 -6.25 11.27
N GLU A 33 -3.73 -5.60 11.42
CA GLU A 33 -3.89 -4.20 11.00
C GLU A 33 -2.95 -3.24 11.73
N ALA A 34 -2.76 -3.44 13.04
CA ALA A 34 -1.85 -2.63 13.84
C ALA A 34 -0.39 -2.79 13.36
N ASN A 35 0.06 -4.03 13.14
CA ASN A 35 1.41 -4.30 12.65
C ASN A 35 1.63 -3.73 11.24
N ASP A 36 0.64 -3.82 10.35
CA ASP A 36 0.73 -3.22 9.01
C ASP A 36 0.83 -1.69 9.06
N LEU A 37 0.00 -1.05 9.88
CA LEU A 37 0.04 0.41 10.05
C LEU A 37 1.34 0.90 10.68
N MET A 38 1.85 0.17 11.68
CA MET A 38 3.16 0.45 12.24
C MET A 38 4.24 0.24 11.18
N GLY A 39 4.21 -0.88 10.47
CA GLY A 39 5.17 -1.23 9.42
C GLY A 39 5.29 -0.15 8.34
N LEU A 40 4.14 0.29 7.81
CA LEU A 40 4.05 1.39 6.86
C LEU A 40 4.60 2.70 7.43
N SER A 41 4.24 3.05 8.66
CA SER A 41 4.71 4.27 9.32
C SER A 41 6.24 4.28 9.50
N GLN A 42 6.80 3.14 9.90
CA GLN A 42 8.24 2.97 10.06
C GLN A 42 8.95 3.08 8.71
N ALA A 43 8.46 2.40 7.68
CA ALA A 43 9.06 2.45 6.36
C ALA A 43 9.02 3.86 5.74
N LEU A 44 7.86 4.52 5.80
CA LEU A 44 7.66 5.88 5.29
C LEU A 44 8.47 6.94 6.06
N SER A 45 8.86 6.66 7.31
CA SER A 45 9.74 7.50 8.12
C SER A 45 11.23 7.14 7.99
N GLY A 46 11.59 6.24 7.06
CA GLY A 46 12.98 5.90 6.75
C GLY A 46 13.52 4.65 7.47
N ARG A 47 12.69 3.94 8.24
CA ARG A 47 13.04 2.70 8.96
C ARG A 47 12.46 1.47 8.26
N ALA A 48 12.72 1.33 6.97
CA ALA A 48 12.10 0.30 6.13
C ALA A 48 12.36 -1.15 6.60
N ALA A 49 13.56 -1.47 7.09
CA ALA A 49 13.86 -2.82 7.61
C ALA A 49 13.02 -3.18 8.84
N ALA A 50 12.84 -2.24 9.77
CA ALA A 50 12.01 -2.45 10.96
C ALA A 50 10.53 -2.55 10.57
N GLY A 51 10.08 -1.73 9.61
CA GLY A 51 8.74 -1.82 9.06
C GLY A 51 8.46 -3.17 8.38
N LEU A 52 9.44 -3.70 7.64
CA LEU A 52 9.32 -4.98 6.94
C LEU A 52 9.13 -6.14 7.90
N ALA A 53 9.85 -6.13 9.03
CA ALA A 53 9.68 -7.15 10.07
C ALA A 53 8.24 -7.17 10.63
N LEU A 54 7.62 -6.00 10.82
CA LEU A 54 6.25 -5.88 11.32
C LEU A 54 5.22 -6.42 10.31
N CYS A 55 5.30 -6.04 9.04
CA CYS A 55 4.41 -6.55 8.00
C CYS A 55 4.59 -8.06 7.76
N GLN A 56 5.81 -8.59 7.95
CA GLN A 56 6.05 -10.03 7.89
C GLN A 56 5.35 -10.75 9.05
N GLN A 57 5.42 -10.20 10.27
CA GLN A 57 4.69 -10.73 11.43
C GLN A 57 3.17 -10.71 11.22
N ALA A 58 2.64 -9.65 10.58
CA ALA A 58 1.24 -9.57 10.19
C ALA A 58 0.86 -10.69 9.20
N SER A 59 1.70 -10.91 8.19
CA SER A 59 1.53 -11.97 7.19
C SER A 59 1.54 -13.38 7.80
N ASP A 60 2.42 -13.63 8.78
CA ASP A 60 2.47 -14.92 9.48
C ASP A 60 1.20 -15.16 10.31
N THR A 61 0.68 -14.09 10.95
CA THR A 61 -0.57 -14.15 11.74
C THR A 61 -1.79 -14.46 10.84
N LEU A 62 -1.81 -13.90 9.63
CA LEU A 62 -2.84 -14.13 8.62
C LEU A 62 -2.97 -15.58 8.17
N ALA A 63 -1.96 -16.43 8.36
CA ALA A 63 -2.06 -17.86 8.05
C ALA A 63 -3.17 -18.55 8.85
N SER A 64 -3.52 -18.00 10.03
CA SER A 64 -4.58 -18.52 10.89
C SER A 64 -5.95 -17.84 10.72
N LEU A 65 -6.08 -16.92 9.76
CA LEU A 65 -7.29 -16.12 9.54
C LEU A 65 -7.93 -16.41 8.17
N THR A 66 -9.26 -16.47 8.17
CA THR A 66 -10.08 -16.62 6.96
C THR A 66 -10.76 -15.30 6.62
N ASP A 67 -9.95 -14.26 6.37
CA ASP A 67 -10.43 -12.96 5.88
C ASP A 67 -9.65 -12.57 4.60
N PRO A 68 -10.24 -12.76 3.41
CA PRO A 68 -9.62 -12.39 2.14
C PRO A 68 -9.37 -10.89 1.98
N SER A 69 -10.23 -10.05 2.57
CA SER A 69 -10.10 -8.59 2.50
C SER A 69 -8.91 -8.11 3.32
N LEU A 70 -8.81 -8.59 4.57
CA LEU A 70 -7.68 -8.29 5.43
C LEU A 70 -6.36 -8.81 4.81
N ARG A 71 -6.38 -10.01 4.24
CA ARG A 71 -5.22 -10.57 3.53
C ARG A 71 -4.75 -9.66 2.40
N ALA A 72 -5.65 -9.20 1.54
CA ALA A 72 -5.30 -8.32 0.43
C ALA A 72 -4.75 -6.96 0.89
N LYS A 73 -5.33 -6.37 1.95
CA LYS A 73 -4.81 -5.13 2.55
C LYS A 73 -3.40 -5.32 3.11
N SER A 74 -3.16 -6.41 3.82
CA SER A 74 -1.85 -6.72 4.40
C SER A 74 -0.81 -7.02 3.32
N GLN A 75 -1.19 -7.74 2.26
CA GLN A 75 -0.33 -7.93 1.08
C GLN A 75 0.07 -6.59 0.45
N LEU A 76 -0.86 -5.63 0.31
CA LEU A 76 -0.52 -4.29 -0.17
C LEU A 76 0.44 -3.56 0.78
N ALA A 77 0.20 -3.62 2.09
CA ALA A 77 1.09 -3.02 3.09
C ALA A 77 2.51 -3.61 3.01
N LEU A 78 2.61 -4.94 2.98
CA LEU A 78 3.89 -5.65 2.83
C LEU A 78 4.57 -5.28 1.51
N ALA A 79 3.83 -5.15 0.41
CA ALA A 79 4.39 -4.77 -0.88
C ALA A 79 5.00 -3.37 -0.85
N GLU A 80 4.29 -2.40 -0.27
CA GLU A 80 4.77 -1.02 -0.12
C GLU A 80 6.04 -0.95 0.73
N VAL A 81 6.04 -1.65 1.87
CA VAL A 81 7.18 -1.70 2.78
C VAL A 81 8.37 -2.44 2.15
N ALA A 82 8.14 -3.56 1.47
CA ALA A 82 9.19 -4.31 0.78
C ALA A 82 9.87 -3.48 -0.31
N LEU A 83 9.09 -2.69 -1.07
CA LEU A 83 9.63 -1.77 -2.06
C LEU A 83 10.57 -0.73 -1.41
N MET A 84 10.16 -0.15 -0.28
CA MET A 84 10.99 0.81 0.47
C MET A 84 12.23 0.18 1.09
N ALA A 85 12.14 -1.10 1.48
CA ALA A 85 13.26 -1.88 2.01
C ALA A 85 14.21 -2.38 0.91
N GLY A 86 13.87 -2.19 -0.37
CA GLY A 86 14.66 -2.63 -1.52
C GLY A 86 14.39 -4.07 -1.96
N ASP A 87 13.46 -4.79 -1.33
CA ASP A 87 13.00 -6.11 -1.76
C ASP A 87 11.92 -5.98 -2.84
N ALA A 88 12.36 -5.51 -4.01
CA ALA A 88 11.47 -5.22 -5.14
C ALA A 88 10.78 -6.49 -5.68
N LYS A 89 11.42 -7.66 -5.60
CA LYS A 89 10.79 -8.91 -6.06
C LYS A 89 9.57 -9.25 -5.20
N ARG A 90 9.72 -9.24 -3.87
CA ARG A 90 8.61 -9.45 -2.94
C ARG A 90 7.51 -8.40 -3.10
N ALA A 91 7.90 -7.16 -3.38
CA ALA A 91 6.96 -6.07 -3.61
C ALA A 91 6.08 -6.31 -4.85
N VAL A 92 6.65 -6.75 -5.97
CA VAL A 92 5.86 -7.13 -7.16
C VAL A 92 4.89 -8.25 -6.81
N GLU A 93 5.38 -9.35 -6.23
CA GLU A 93 4.56 -10.54 -5.93
C GLU A 93 3.33 -10.18 -5.08
N ASN A 94 3.54 -9.53 -3.94
CA ASN A 94 2.46 -9.16 -3.02
C ASN A 94 1.52 -8.11 -3.62
N ALA A 95 2.05 -7.12 -4.36
CA ALA A 95 1.20 -6.12 -5.01
C ALA A 95 0.28 -6.74 -6.07
N ARG A 96 0.76 -7.72 -6.84
CA ARG A 96 -0.05 -8.40 -7.87
C ARG A 96 -1.16 -9.25 -7.26
N GLU A 97 -0.88 -9.95 -6.17
CA GLU A 97 -1.88 -10.73 -5.43
C GLU A 97 -2.99 -9.83 -4.86
N ALA A 98 -2.60 -8.76 -4.16
CA ALA A 98 -3.54 -7.78 -3.61
C ALA A 98 -4.37 -7.11 -4.71
N GLN A 99 -3.72 -6.71 -5.82
CA GLN A 99 -4.35 -6.08 -6.97
C GLN A 99 -5.48 -6.96 -7.55
N THR A 100 -5.23 -8.26 -7.70
CA THR A 100 -6.22 -9.20 -8.23
C THR A 100 -7.49 -9.22 -7.38
N PHE A 101 -7.34 -9.26 -6.06
CA PHE A 101 -8.48 -9.18 -5.14
C PHE A 101 -9.21 -7.84 -5.27
N PHE A 102 -8.49 -6.71 -5.20
CA PHE A 102 -9.11 -5.39 -5.24
C PHE A 102 -9.87 -5.11 -6.53
N ALA A 103 -9.36 -5.59 -7.67
CA ALA A 103 -10.07 -5.48 -8.94
C ALA A 103 -11.40 -6.26 -8.92
N ASN A 104 -11.37 -7.50 -8.45
CA ASN A 104 -12.55 -8.37 -8.40
C ASN A 104 -13.59 -7.88 -7.37
N SER A 105 -13.15 -7.26 -6.28
CA SER A 105 -14.01 -6.75 -5.21
C SER A 105 -14.43 -5.28 -5.39
N GLY A 106 -14.04 -4.62 -6.49
CA GLY A 106 -14.40 -3.22 -6.76
C GLY A 106 -13.74 -2.20 -5.83
N MET A 107 -12.67 -2.57 -5.13
CA MET A 107 -11.91 -1.71 -4.21
C MET A 107 -10.95 -0.80 -5.00
N MET A 108 -11.51 0.18 -5.70
CA MET A 108 -10.77 0.93 -6.72
C MET A 108 -9.58 1.74 -6.17
N GLU A 109 -9.69 2.28 -4.96
CA GLU A 109 -8.59 3.00 -4.30
C GLU A 109 -7.39 2.08 -4.06
N SER A 110 -7.62 0.93 -3.47
CA SER A 110 -6.54 0.00 -3.17
C SER A 110 -6.00 -0.66 -4.44
N ASN A 111 -6.84 -0.83 -5.46
CA ASN A 111 -6.45 -1.34 -6.78
C ASN A 111 -5.43 -0.44 -7.49
N TRP A 112 -5.66 0.88 -7.57
CA TRP A 112 -4.69 1.76 -8.27
C TRP A 112 -3.34 1.83 -7.51
N ARG A 113 -3.36 1.78 -6.17
CA ARG A 113 -2.15 1.72 -5.35
C ARG A 113 -1.37 0.44 -5.60
N ALA A 114 -2.05 -0.71 -5.63
CA ALA A 114 -1.42 -1.98 -5.90
C ALA A 114 -0.77 -2.02 -7.30
N TRP A 115 -1.42 -1.44 -8.32
CA TRP A 115 -0.80 -1.26 -9.64
C TRP A 115 0.44 -0.37 -9.61
N LEU A 116 0.39 0.75 -8.88
CA LEU A 116 1.53 1.65 -8.74
C LEU A 116 2.73 0.92 -8.10
N VAL A 117 2.52 0.23 -6.97
CA VAL A 117 3.59 -0.48 -6.26
C VAL A 117 4.20 -1.56 -7.13
N ALA A 118 3.38 -2.36 -7.82
CA ALA A 118 3.85 -3.38 -8.75
C ALA A 118 4.71 -2.75 -9.86
N GLY A 119 4.26 -1.64 -10.46
CA GLY A 119 5.01 -0.96 -11.53
C GLY A 119 6.35 -0.38 -11.06
N LEU A 120 6.37 0.30 -9.92
CA LEU A 120 7.60 0.83 -9.32
C LEU A 120 8.59 -0.29 -8.96
N ALA A 121 8.08 -1.38 -8.40
CA ALA A 121 8.91 -2.53 -8.05
C ALA A 121 9.46 -3.25 -9.31
N SER A 122 8.65 -3.40 -10.36
CA SER A 122 9.10 -3.92 -11.66
C SER A 122 10.22 -3.07 -12.28
N GLN A 123 10.17 -1.74 -12.15
CA GLN A 123 11.28 -0.87 -12.59
C GLN A 123 12.59 -1.18 -11.85
N LYS A 124 12.52 -1.44 -10.54
CA LYS A 124 13.71 -1.72 -9.71
C LYS A 124 14.39 -3.04 -10.07
N ILE A 125 13.64 -4.01 -10.60
CA ILE A 125 14.17 -5.30 -11.06
C ILE A 125 14.43 -5.32 -12.59
N LEU A 126 14.39 -4.16 -13.25
CA LEU A 126 14.63 -4.01 -14.70
C LEU A 126 13.64 -4.77 -15.58
N ASP A 127 12.45 -5.08 -15.05
CA ASP A 127 11.34 -5.65 -15.81
C ASP A 127 10.53 -4.53 -16.48
N HIS A 128 11.11 -3.97 -17.54
CA HIS A 128 10.59 -2.77 -18.21
C HIS A 128 9.21 -2.97 -18.83
N GLU A 129 8.92 -4.17 -19.35
CA GLU A 129 7.64 -4.50 -19.97
C GLU A 129 6.52 -4.47 -18.94
N ASN A 130 6.67 -5.21 -17.84
CA ASN A 130 5.67 -5.20 -16.77
C ASN A 130 5.60 -3.85 -16.07
N ALA A 131 6.73 -3.17 -15.87
CA ALA A 131 6.74 -1.82 -15.30
C ALA A 131 5.86 -0.86 -16.11
N GLN A 132 6.04 -0.82 -17.44
CA GLN A 132 5.25 0.05 -18.30
C GLN A 132 3.76 -0.31 -18.25
N LEU A 133 3.43 -1.60 -18.33
CA LEU A 133 2.06 -2.09 -18.24
C LEU A 133 1.39 -1.69 -16.91
N TYR A 134 2.07 -1.93 -15.79
CA TYR A 134 1.51 -1.71 -14.45
C TYR A 134 1.36 -0.23 -14.12
N LEU A 135 2.32 0.62 -14.51
CA LEU A 135 2.22 2.07 -14.33
C LEU A 135 1.13 2.70 -15.21
N LYS A 136 0.93 2.17 -16.43
CA LYS A 136 -0.21 2.56 -17.27
C LYS A 136 -1.53 2.21 -16.56
N ASN A 137 -1.67 0.98 -16.09
CA ASN A 137 -2.87 0.54 -15.37
C ASN A 137 -3.11 1.36 -14.09
N ALA A 138 -2.05 1.76 -13.38
CA ALA A 138 -2.15 2.64 -12.22
C ALA A 138 -2.74 4.01 -12.59
N ASN A 139 -2.26 4.61 -13.70
CA ASN A 139 -2.80 5.88 -14.22
C ASN A 139 -4.26 5.75 -14.67
N ASP A 140 -4.61 4.68 -15.38
CA ASP A 140 -5.97 4.43 -15.86
C ASP A 140 -6.95 4.21 -14.68
N ALA A 141 -6.54 3.41 -13.69
CA ALA A 141 -7.32 3.17 -12.48
C ALA A 141 -7.50 4.46 -11.65
N PHE A 142 -6.44 5.27 -11.51
CA PHE A 142 -6.51 6.56 -10.82
C PHE A 142 -7.44 7.56 -11.54
N SER A 143 -7.38 7.62 -12.88
CA SER A 143 -8.27 8.47 -13.69
C SER A 143 -9.73 8.02 -13.59
N SER A 144 -9.95 6.70 -13.48
CA SER A 144 -11.29 6.12 -13.30
C SER A 144 -11.92 6.50 -11.94
N LEU A 145 -11.11 6.79 -10.91
CA LEU A 145 -11.63 7.32 -9.64
C LEU A 145 -12.30 8.68 -9.83
N ALA A 146 -11.71 9.56 -10.65
CA ALA A 146 -12.27 10.88 -10.93
C ALA A 146 -13.68 10.79 -11.55
N GLN A 147 -13.86 9.85 -12.48
CA GLN A 147 -15.14 9.61 -13.15
C GLN A 147 -16.19 9.08 -12.17
N LYS A 148 -15.83 8.17 -11.26
CA LYS A 148 -16.79 7.56 -10.34
C LYS A 148 -17.13 8.42 -9.13
N TRP A 149 -16.18 9.17 -8.59
CA TRP A 149 -16.38 9.97 -7.37
C TRP A 149 -16.83 11.40 -7.65
N GLY A 150 -16.70 11.86 -8.89
CA GLY A 150 -16.94 13.25 -9.27
C GLY A 150 -15.77 14.18 -8.91
N ALA A 151 -15.74 15.35 -9.55
CA ALA A 151 -14.59 16.25 -9.52
C ALA A 151 -14.25 16.77 -8.11
N GLU A 152 -15.24 17.07 -7.27
CA GLU A 152 -15.02 17.65 -5.95
C GLU A 152 -14.41 16.62 -4.97
N THR A 153 -15.03 15.44 -4.85
CA THR A 153 -14.52 14.33 -4.02
C THR A 153 -13.12 13.92 -4.46
N PHE A 154 -12.91 13.82 -5.78
CA PHE A 154 -11.61 13.46 -6.32
C PHE A 154 -10.55 14.55 -6.04
N LYS A 155 -10.90 15.83 -6.14
CA LYS A 155 -10.00 16.94 -5.78
C LYS A 155 -9.60 16.88 -4.30
N ALA A 156 -10.53 16.62 -3.39
CA ALA A 156 -10.23 16.45 -1.97
C ALA A 156 -9.33 15.24 -1.72
N TYR A 157 -9.58 14.12 -2.41
CA TYR A 157 -8.74 12.92 -2.35
C TYR A 157 -7.32 13.19 -2.85
N GLN A 158 -7.16 13.88 -3.99
CA GLN A 158 -5.86 14.27 -4.54
C GLN A 158 -5.07 15.22 -3.64
N ALA A 159 -5.76 16.01 -2.82
CA ALA A 159 -5.12 16.93 -1.89
C ALA A 159 -4.48 16.24 -0.68
N ARG A 160 -4.76 14.95 -0.44
CA ARG A 160 -4.20 14.22 0.69
C ARG A 160 -2.67 14.04 0.56
N PRO A 161 -1.89 14.21 1.65
CA PRO A 161 -0.43 14.13 1.59
C PRO A 161 0.13 12.79 1.11
N ASP A 162 -0.48 11.68 1.50
CA ASP A 162 -0.12 10.34 1.03
C ASP A 162 -0.36 10.18 -0.47
N ILE A 163 -1.50 10.65 -0.97
CA ILE A 163 -1.84 10.59 -2.39
C ILE A 163 -0.88 11.44 -3.23
N GLN A 164 -0.52 12.64 -2.78
CA GLN A 164 0.49 13.46 -3.44
C GLN A 164 1.88 12.79 -3.46
N PHE A 165 2.22 12.01 -2.43
CA PHE A 165 3.46 11.24 -2.40
C PHE A 165 3.45 10.14 -3.46
N TYR A 166 2.38 9.33 -3.54
CA TYR A 166 2.25 8.28 -4.56
C TYR A 166 2.18 8.85 -5.98
N ARG A 167 1.46 9.96 -6.19
CA ARG A 167 1.38 10.63 -7.50
C ARG A 167 2.74 11.10 -8.00
N ARG A 168 3.56 11.71 -7.13
CA ARG A 168 4.92 12.11 -7.49
C ARG A 168 5.77 10.92 -7.94
N GLN A 169 5.64 9.76 -7.30
CA GLN A 169 6.35 8.55 -7.74
C GLN A 169 5.88 8.10 -9.12
N LEU A 170 4.57 8.06 -9.36
CA LEU A 170 3.99 7.68 -10.65
C LEU A 170 4.41 8.64 -11.79
N ASP A 171 4.45 9.94 -11.51
CA ASP A 171 4.86 10.97 -12.48
C ASP A 171 6.35 10.87 -12.82
N GLN A 172 7.21 10.60 -11.82
CA GLN A 172 8.65 10.41 -12.02
C GLN A 172 8.99 9.10 -12.75
N SER A 173 8.14 8.08 -12.59
CA SER A 173 8.32 6.76 -13.19
C SER A 173 7.70 6.62 -14.57
N SER A 174 6.88 7.58 -15.00
CA SER A 174 6.34 7.63 -16.36
C SER A 174 7.44 8.16 -17.31
N PRO A 175 7.72 7.50 -18.44
CA PRO A 175 8.68 8.03 -19.40
C PRO A 175 8.21 9.40 -19.86
N SER A 176 9.07 10.42 -19.72
CA SER A 176 8.78 11.74 -20.27
C SER A 176 8.49 11.56 -21.76
N VAL A 177 7.29 11.92 -22.19
CA VAL A 177 7.00 12.13 -23.61
C VAL A 177 7.97 13.23 -24.05
N ARG A 178 9.04 12.84 -24.75
CA ARG A 178 9.92 13.73 -25.49
C ARG A 178 9.56 13.65 -26.95
#